data_AF-A0A2V9IRX3-F1
#
_entry.id   AF-A0A2V9IRX3-F1
#
_cell.length_a   1.000
_cell.length_b   1.000
_cell.length_c   1.000
_cell.angle_alpha   90.00
_cell.angle_beta   90.00
_cell.angle_gamma   90.00
#
_symmetry.space_group_name_H-M   'P 1'
#
loop_
_entity.id
_entity.type
_entity.pdbx_description
1 polymer ?
#
loop_
_entity_poly.entity_id
_entity_poly.type
_entity_poly.pdbx_seq_one_letter_code
_entity_poly.pdbx_strand_id
1 'polypeptide(L)'
;MTAFAWAPDSDTIYFTAPEQGEQPVFKTSVSNPKVEKVMGAFNDELQATADGKLVFTRSSLSQPAEIYRGSTSGVGVARVTHANDALLAELDMNPAEFVTTQGALNAEVQSLLVKPPGFDPSRKYAGLMLVHGGPQSAWDDAWGYRWNAQMFAAHQYVVMMTNFHGSTGYGQKFVEEISGDWGGAPYKDLMAATDWLESQPYVDKTRMGAAGASFGGFMIDWIATHTDRFKALVSHDGVFDQRSMYGETEELWFPEWEF
;
A
#
# COMPACT_ATOMS: atom_id res chain seq x y z
N MET A 1 12.95 6.11 -5.64
CA MET A 1 13.91 5.94 -4.53
C MET A 1 13.41 6.77 -3.37
N THR A 2 13.24 6.20 -2.18
CA THR A 2 12.65 6.89 -1.02
C THR A 2 13.70 7.27 0.03
N ALA A 3 14.71 6.43 0.23
CA ALA A 3 15.89 6.72 1.05
C ALA A 3 17.16 6.13 0.41
N PHE A 4 18.33 6.66 0.79
CA PHE A 4 19.62 6.12 0.36
C PHE A 4 20.74 6.36 1.37
N ALA A 5 21.76 5.51 1.31
CA ALA A 5 22.97 5.60 2.11
C ALA A 5 24.20 5.23 1.29
N TRP A 6 25.26 6.04 1.40
CA TRP A 6 26.56 5.72 0.85
C TRP A 6 27.28 4.70 1.74
N ALA A 7 27.84 3.67 1.12
CA ALA A 7 28.79 2.82 1.81
C ALA A 7 30.11 3.58 2.06
N PRO A 8 30.92 3.17 3.07
CA PRO A 8 32.21 3.79 3.34
C PRO A 8 33.22 3.73 2.19
N ASP A 9 33.01 2.85 1.20
CA ASP A 9 33.85 2.71 0.01
C ASP A 9 33.69 3.84 -1.02
N SER A 10 32.70 4.73 -0.83
CA SER A 10 32.36 5.83 -1.76
C SER A 10 31.99 5.37 -3.18
N ASP A 11 31.66 4.09 -3.37
CA ASP A 11 31.25 3.51 -4.65
C ASP A 11 29.89 2.83 -4.55
N THR A 12 29.60 2.16 -3.44
CA THR A 12 28.33 1.47 -3.23
C THR A 12 27.27 2.41 -2.66
N ILE A 13 26.09 2.45 -3.28
CA ILE A 13 24.90 3.13 -2.78
C ILE A 13 23.86 2.07 -2.41
N TYR A 14 23.42 2.06 -1.16
CA TYR A 14 22.22 1.35 -0.73
C TYR A 14 21.03 2.27 -0.82
N PHE A 15 19.88 1.77 -1.28
CA PHE A 15 18.69 2.60 -1.41
C PHE A 15 17.42 1.77 -1.31
N THR A 16 16.32 2.43 -0.98
CA THR A 16 14.98 1.84 -0.99
C THR A 16 14.19 2.27 -2.21
N ALA A 17 13.37 1.35 -2.71
CA ALA A 17 12.42 1.62 -3.79
C ALA A 17 11.14 0.79 -3.56
N PRO A 18 9.96 1.33 -3.90
CA PRO A 18 8.71 0.57 -3.84
C PRO A 18 8.78 -0.65 -4.76
N GLU A 19 8.37 -1.81 -4.26
CA GLU A 19 8.25 -3.05 -5.02
C GLU A 19 7.09 -3.87 -4.45
N GLN A 20 5.96 -3.92 -5.17
CA GLN A 20 4.82 -4.79 -4.86
C GLN A 20 4.33 -4.73 -3.39
N GLY A 21 3.97 -3.53 -2.93
CA GLY A 21 3.47 -3.28 -1.58
C GLY A 21 4.54 -3.39 -0.49
N GLU A 22 5.81 -3.59 -0.86
CA GLU A 22 6.94 -3.47 0.05
C GLU A 22 7.86 -2.32 -0.35
N GLN A 23 8.85 -2.04 0.52
CA GLN A 23 9.93 -1.10 0.25
C GLN A 23 11.30 -1.75 0.51
N PRO A 24 11.75 -2.66 -0.37
CA PRO A 24 13.00 -3.37 -0.18
C PRO A 24 14.23 -2.47 -0.21
N VAL A 25 15.33 -2.98 0.36
CA VAL A 25 16.67 -2.39 0.19
C VAL A 25 17.33 -3.01 -1.03
N PHE A 26 17.84 -2.14 -1.90
CA PHE A 26 18.67 -2.46 -3.05
C PHE A 26 20.07 -1.87 -2.86
N LYS A 27 21.01 -2.31 -3.69
CA LYS A 27 22.32 -1.69 -3.81
C LYS A 27 22.71 -1.52 -5.28
N THR A 28 23.55 -0.54 -5.56
CA THR A 28 24.25 -0.36 -6.84
C THR A 28 25.65 0.20 -6.60
N SER A 29 26.53 0.10 -7.60
CA SER A 29 27.85 0.75 -7.63
C SER A 29 27.81 1.96 -8.59
N VAL A 30 28.58 3.00 -8.28
CA VAL A 30 28.78 4.16 -9.16
C VAL A 30 29.69 3.80 -10.34
N SER A 31 30.79 3.09 -10.06
CA SER A 31 31.78 2.70 -11.06
C SER A 31 31.29 1.60 -12.00
N ASN A 32 30.41 0.71 -11.53
CA ASN A 32 29.80 -0.35 -12.33
C ASN A 32 28.31 -0.52 -11.97
N PRO A 33 27.42 0.29 -12.54
CA PRO A 33 25.99 0.29 -12.20
C PRO A 33 25.34 -1.07 -12.43
N LYS A 34 24.87 -1.67 -11.32
CA LYS A 34 24.07 -2.90 -11.31
C LYS A 34 23.22 -2.90 -10.06
N VAL A 35 21.90 -2.91 -10.24
CA VAL A 35 20.95 -2.95 -9.14
C VAL A 35 20.76 -4.39 -8.65
N GLU A 36 20.93 -4.61 -7.35
CA GLU A 36 20.72 -5.90 -6.70
C GLU A 36 19.85 -5.72 -5.46
N LYS A 37 18.81 -6.56 -5.29
CA LYS A 37 18.00 -6.60 -4.07
C LYS A 37 18.82 -7.19 -2.93
N VAL A 38 18.89 -6.49 -1.80
CA VAL A 38 19.63 -6.88 -0.60
C VAL A 38 18.71 -7.57 0.41
N MET A 39 17.55 -6.97 0.68
CA MET A 39 16.54 -7.54 1.58
C MET A 39 15.15 -6.98 1.27
N GLY A 40 14.10 -7.79 1.44
CA GLY A 40 12.68 -7.39 1.31
C GLY A 40 12.12 -6.74 2.59
N ALA A 41 10.80 -6.70 2.70
CA ALA A 41 10.01 -5.95 3.68
C ALA A 41 9.97 -4.44 3.43
N PHE A 42 9.15 -3.72 4.20
CA PHE A 42 9.10 -2.26 4.17
C PHE A 42 10.19 -1.65 5.05
N ASN A 43 11.25 -1.14 4.42
CA ASN A 43 12.39 -0.53 5.09
C ASN A 43 12.52 0.96 4.72
N ASP A 44 12.99 1.79 5.65
CA ASP A 44 13.25 3.22 5.41
C ASP A 44 14.43 3.73 6.24
N GLU A 45 14.75 5.02 6.11
CA GLU A 45 15.75 5.75 6.92
C GLU A 45 17.12 5.04 6.97
N LEU A 46 17.55 4.50 5.82
CA LEU A 46 18.78 3.73 5.68
C LEU A 46 20.03 4.53 6.09
N GLN A 47 20.92 3.89 6.85
CA GLN A 47 22.25 4.37 7.18
C GLN A 47 23.27 3.23 7.08
N ALA A 48 24.39 3.46 6.40
CA ALA A 48 25.51 2.53 6.38
C ALA A 48 26.49 2.88 7.50
N THR A 49 26.98 1.86 8.21
CA THR A 49 27.93 2.03 9.31
C THR A 49 29.35 1.71 8.88
N ALA A 50 30.33 2.30 9.58
CA ALA A 50 31.75 2.08 9.29
C ALA A 50 32.21 0.61 9.44
N ASP A 51 31.48 -0.20 10.22
CA ASP A 51 31.75 -1.64 10.39
C ASP A 51 31.04 -2.53 9.36
N GLY A 52 30.55 -1.96 8.25
CA GLY A 52 29.98 -2.71 7.13
C GLY A 52 28.60 -3.28 7.42
N LYS A 53 27.78 -2.54 8.18
CA LYS A 53 26.38 -2.90 8.47
C LYS A 53 25.43 -1.82 7.93
N LEU A 54 24.15 -2.18 7.90
CA LEU A 54 23.05 -1.25 7.68
C LEU A 54 22.27 -1.11 8.97
N VAL A 55 21.89 0.12 9.29
CA VAL A 55 20.89 0.47 10.30
C VAL A 55 19.74 1.16 9.56
N PHE A 56 18.51 0.79 9.87
CA PHE A 56 17.32 1.26 9.15
C PHE A 56 16.09 1.10 10.02
N THR A 57 15.01 1.79 9.65
CA THR A 57 13.69 1.51 10.22
C THR A 57 12.99 0.44 9.38
N ARG A 58 12.20 -0.41 10.04
CA ARG A 58 11.31 -1.35 9.37
C ARG A 58 9.98 -1.37 10.09
N SER A 59 8.91 -1.46 9.31
CA SER A 59 7.54 -1.56 9.81
C SER A 59 6.74 -2.55 8.96
N SER A 60 5.54 -2.87 9.41
CA SER A 60 4.52 -3.57 8.63
C SER A 60 3.14 -3.04 9.02
N LEU A 61 2.09 -3.48 8.34
CA LEU A 61 0.72 -3.21 8.78
C LEU A 61 0.42 -3.75 10.19
N SER A 62 1.19 -4.71 10.68
CA SER A 62 1.03 -5.30 12.02
C SER A 62 2.10 -4.87 13.02
N GLN A 63 3.09 -4.07 12.61
CA GLN A 63 4.21 -3.67 13.45
C GLN A 63 4.62 -2.20 13.20
N PRO A 64 4.53 -1.31 14.22
CA PRO A 64 5.10 0.03 14.16
C PRO A 64 6.60 0.00 13.83
N ALA A 65 7.10 1.12 13.31
CA ALA A 65 8.51 1.24 12.98
C ALA A 65 9.41 0.96 14.20
N GLU A 66 10.34 0.03 14.04
CA GLU A 66 11.43 -0.23 14.97
C GLU A 66 12.76 -0.10 14.21
N ILE A 67 13.85 0.11 14.94
CA ILE A 67 15.20 0.15 14.39
C ILE A 67 15.71 -1.28 14.22
N TYR A 68 16.24 -1.58 13.04
CA TYR A 68 16.88 -2.84 12.71
C TYR A 68 18.33 -2.62 12.32
N ARG A 69 19.12 -3.69 12.46
CA ARG A 69 20.51 -3.74 12.04
C ARG A 69 20.81 -5.05 11.35
N GLY A 70 21.49 -5.01 10.21
CA GLY A 70 21.86 -6.19 9.44
C GLY A 70 23.16 -6.02 8.68
N SER A 71 23.70 -7.11 8.11
CA SER A 71 24.80 -6.97 7.16
C SER A 71 24.35 -6.24 5.90
N THR A 72 25.30 -5.66 5.18
CA THR A 72 25.09 -5.11 3.84
C THR A 72 24.70 -6.14 2.78
N SER A 73 24.76 -7.43 3.11
CA SER A 73 24.24 -8.54 2.30
C SER A 73 22.84 -9.00 2.71
N GLY A 74 22.19 -8.31 3.66
CA GLY A 74 20.86 -8.67 4.16
C GLY A 74 20.83 -9.86 5.14
N VAL A 75 22.00 -10.34 5.58
CA VAL A 75 22.13 -11.47 6.51
C VAL A 75 22.16 -10.97 7.95
N GLY A 76 21.52 -11.73 8.85
CA GLY A 76 21.53 -11.43 10.28
C GLY A 76 20.83 -10.12 10.62
N VAL A 77 19.78 -9.78 9.88
CA VAL A 77 18.90 -8.64 10.21
C VAL A 77 18.23 -8.92 11.55
N ALA A 78 18.51 -8.07 12.53
CA ALA A 78 17.97 -8.16 13.88
C ALA A 78 17.33 -6.84 14.28
N ARG A 79 16.21 -6.94 14.99
CA ARG A 79 15.56 -5.80 15.62
C ARG A 79 16.40 -5.32 16.81
N VAL A 80 16.62 -4.01 16.90
CA VAL A 80 17.43 -3.36 17.94
C VAL A 80 16.53 -2.74 19.01
N THR A 81 15.40 -2.15 18.61
CA THR A 81 14.45 -1.51 19.52
C THR A 81 13.17 -2.32 19.67
N HIS A 82 12.52 -2.18 20.82
CA HIS A 82 11.36 -2.96 21.24
C HIS A 82 10.33 -2.05 21.91
N ALA A 83 10.17 -0.83 21.37
CA ALA A 83 9.44 0.24 22.04
C ALA A 83 7.97 -0.12 22.33
N ASN A 84 7.37 -0.93 21.46
CA ASN A 84 5.94 -1.26 21.52
C ASN A 84 5.64 -2.72 21.91
N ASP A 85 6.65 -3.53 22.25
CA ASP A 85 6.48 -4.98 22.46
C ASP A 85 5.41 -5.33 23.52
N ALA A 86 5.42 -4.62 24.65
CA ALA A 86 4.46 -4.88 25.74
C ALA A 86 3.02 -4.63 25.30
N LEU A 87 2.76 -3.53 24.56
CA LEU A 87 1.43 -3.20 24.08
C LEU A 87 0.98 -4.15 22.96
N LEU A 88 1.87 -4.46 22.02
CA LEU A 88 1.55 -5.38 20.93
C LEU A 88 1.29 -6.80 21.41
N ALA A 89 1.91 -7.23 22.51
CA ALA A 89 1.64 -8.54 23.12
C ALA A 89 0.20 -8.67 23.65
N GLU A 90 -0.51 -7.56 23.87
CA GLU A 90 -1.91 -7.54 24.29
C GLU A 90 -2.89 -7.53 23.10
N LEU A 91 -2.38 -7.38 21.87
CA LEU A 91 -3.18 -7.21 20.67
C LEU A 91 -2.99 -8.40 19.72
N ASP A 92 -4.10 -8.85 19.12
CA ASP A 92 -4.05 -9.80 18.02
C ASP A 92 -3.90 -9.03 16.70
N MET A 93 -2.65 -8.88 16.27
CA MET A 93 -2.26 -8.14 15.08
C MET A 93 -2.02 -9.09 13.91
N ASN A 94 -3.01 -9.28 13.05
CA ASN A 94 -2.86 -10.14 11.88
C ASN A 94 -2.00 -9.46 10.81
N PRO A 95 -0.94 -10.10 10.28
CA PRO A 95 -0.21 -9.56 9.15
C PRO A 95 -1.10 -9.48 7.90
N ALA A 96 -0.73 -8.60 6.97
CA ALA A 96 -1.40 -8.55 5.68
C ALA A 96 -1.07 -9.79 4.83
N GLU A 97 -2.05 -10.26 4.07
CA GLU A 97 -1.87 -11.25 3.02
C GLU A 97 -1.87 -10.56 1.66
N PHE A 98 -0.88 -10.85 0.82
CA PHE A 98 -0.86 -10.35 -0.55
C PHE A 98 -1.71 -11.23 -1.45
N VAL A 99 -2.62 -10.59 -2.17
CA VAL A 99 -3.56 -11.23 -3.10
C VAL A 99 -3.39 -10.58 -4.46
N THR A 100 -3.35 -11.39 -5.51
CA THR A 100 -3.28 -10.89 -6.89
C THR A 100 -4.54 -11.27 -7.64
N THR A 101 -5.13 -10.29 -8.33
CA THR A 101 -6.29 -10.48 -9.21
C THR A 101 -5.97 -10.03 -10.62
N GLN A 102 -6.62 -10.62 -11.61
CA GLN A 102 -6.59 -10.11 -12.97
C GLN A 102 -7.39 -8.79 -13.04
N GLY A 103 -6.72 -7.68 -13.31
CA GLY A 103 -7.33 -6.36 -13.45
C GLY A 103 -7.61 -5.97 -14.90
N ALA A 104 -7.82 -4.66 -15.09
CA ALA A 104 -7.87 -4.03 -16.39
C ALA A 104 -6.58 -4.24 -17.19
N LEU A 105 -6.65 -3.99 -18.51
CA LEU A 105 -5.49 -4.01 -19.40
C LEU A 105 -4.68 -5.33 -19.39
N ASN A 106 -5.29 -6.42 -18.91
CA ASN A 106 -4.65 -7.72 -18.66
C ASN A 106 -3.47 -7.65 -17.66
N ALA A 107 -3.44 -6.67 -16.76
CA ALA A 107 -2.45 -6.58 -15.71
C ALA A 107 -2.82 -7.43 -14.48
N GLU A 108 -1.80 -7.90 -13.77
CA GLU A 108 -1.94 -8.43 -12.42
C GLU A 108 -1.99 -7.27 -11.42
N VAL A 109 -3.06 -7.21 -10.63
CA VAL A 109 -3.31 -6.16 -9.63
C VAL A 109 -3.14 -6.77 -8.25
N GLN A 110 -2.22 -6.23 -7.47
CA GLN A 110 -1.97 -6.68 -6.09
C GLN A 110 -2.89 -5.95 -5.12
N SER A 111 -3.34 -6.66 -4.09
CA SER A 111 -4.04 -6.11 -2.94
C SER A 111 -3.46 -6.67 -1.65
N LEU A 112 -3.55 -5.88 -0.58
CA LEU A 112 -3.24 -6.29 0.78
C LEU A 112 -4.56 -6.63 1.49
N LEU A 113 -4.67 -7.83 2.04
CA LEU A 113 -5.84 -8.30 2.78
C LEU A 113 -5.50 -8.39 4.26
N VAL A 114 -6.25 -7.68 5.11
CA VAL A 114 -6.13 -7.76 6.57
C VAL A 114 -7.38 -8.43 7.13
N LYS A 115 -7.17 -9.54 7.83
CA LYS A 115 -8.24 -10.30 8.51
C LYS A 115 -8.45 -9.78 9.94
N PRO A 116 -9.68 -9.83 10.46
CA PRO A 116 -10.00 -9.34 11.79
C PRO A 116 -9.33 -10.17 12.89
N PRO A 117 -9.04 -9.58 14.06
CA PRO A 117 -8.64 -10.31 15.25
C PRO A 117 -9.58 -11.48 15.56
N GLY A 118 -9.01 -12.62 15.95
CA GLY A 118 -9.75 -13.85 16.21
C GLY A 118 -10.43 -14.44 14.97
N PHE A 119 -9.83 -14.24 13.79
CA PHE A 119 -10.39 -14.72 12.53
C PHE A 119 -10.68 -16.22 12.56
N ASP A 120 -11.93 -16.55 12.27
CA ASP A 120 -12.45 -17.90 12.08
C ASP A 120 -13.05 -18.02 10.67
N PRO A 121 -12.50 -18.87 9.79
CA PRO A 121 -12.96 -19.02 8.41
C PRO A 121 -14.36 -19.63 8.28
N SER A 122 -14.94 -20.18 9.36
CA SER A 122 -16.32 -20.68 9.39
C SER A 122 -17.35 -19.58 9.63
N ARG A 123 -16.93 -18.39 10.06
CA ARG A 123 -17.79 -17.22 10.28
C ARG A 123 -17.85 -16.34 9.04
N LYS A 124 -18.90 -15.51 8.97
CA LYS A 124 -19.10 -14.48 7.94
C LYS A 124 -18.77 -13.09 8.48
N TYR A 125 -17.98 -12.33 7.74
CA TYR A 125 -17.55 -10.97 8.07
C TYR A 125 -18.04 -9.97 7.02
N ALA A 126 -18.19 -8.71 7.41
CA ALA A 126 -18.36 -7.64 6.43
C ALA A 126 -17.05 -7.44 5.65
N GLY A 127 -17.15 -7.20 4.35
CA GLY A 127 -16.00 -6.79 3.53
C GLY A 127 -15.87 -5.28 3.51
N LEU A 128 -14.65 -4.77 3.56
CA LEU A 128 -14.35 -3.35 3.40
C LEU A 128 -13.25 -3.16 2.37
N MET A 129 -13.54 -2.43 1.30
CA MET A 129 -12.54 -2.00 0.33
C MET A 129 -12.00 -0.61 0.71
N LEU A 130 -10.68 -0.50 0.90
CA LEU A 130 -10.00 0.77 1.10
C LEU A 130 -9.32 1.21 -0.19
N VAL A 131 -9.62 2.43 -0.63
CA VAL A 131 -9.07 3.05 -1.84
C VAL A 131 -8.09 4.14 -1.43
N HIS A 132 -6.81 4.01 -1.80
CA HIS A 132 -5.81 5.01 -1.45
C HIS A 132 -6.00 6.30 -2.24
N GLY A 133 -5.49 7.40 -1.68
CA GLY A 133 -5.36 8.68 -2.38
C GLY A 133 -4.16 8.70 -3.32
N GLY A 134 -3.93 9.85 -3.96
CA GLY A 134 -2.92 10.02 -5.00
C GLY A 134 -3.53 10.73 -6.21
N PRO A 135 -3.58 10.09 -7.38
CA PRO A 135 -3.68 8.64 -7.52
C PRO A 135 -2.36 7.88 -7.62
N GLN A 136 -1.26 8.55 -7.97
CA GLN A 136 0.05 7.91 -8.12
C GLN A 136 0.74 7.65 -6.75
N SER A 137 0.10 6.83 -5.92
CA SER A 137 0.57 6.36 -4.59
C SER A 137 0.45 4.84 -4.52
N ALA A 138 0.55 4.21 -3.34
CA ALA A 138 0.19 2.81 -3.14
C ALA A 138 -0.20 2.55 -1.68
N TRP A 139 -0.88 1.44 -1.45
CA TRP A 139 -0.90 0.76 -0.17
C TRP A 139 0.35 -0.11 -0.01
N ASP A 140 1.04 0.08 1.10
CA ASP A 140 2.22 -0.71 1.47
C ASP A 140 1.96 -1.54 2.73
N ASP A 141 2.73 -2.62 2.90
CA ASP A 141 2.86 -3.32 4.18
C ASP A 141 3.72 -2.47 5.13
N ALA A 142 3.15 -1.34 5.55
CA ALA A 142 3.80 -0.32 6.35
C ALA A 142 2.87 0.16 7.46
N TRP A 143 3.46 0.64 8.55
CA TRP A 143 2.69 1.21 9.63
C TRP A 143 2.23 2.63 9.30
N GLY A 144 0.91 2.85 9.27
CA GLY A 144 0.31 4.16 9.07
C GLY A 144 -0.74 4.47 10.13
N TYR A 145 -0.85 5.73 10.55
CA TYR A 145 -1.92 6.19 11.45
C TYR A 145 -3.18 6.61 10.68
N ARG A 146 -3.01 6.99 9.41
CA ARG A 146 -4.10 7.37 8.52
C ARG A 146 -4.57 6.12 7.78
N TRP A 147 -5.90 5.93 7.70
CA TRP A 147 -6.50 4.81 6.99
C TRP A 147 -5.94 3.43 7.41
N ASN A 148 -5.62 3.28 8.70
CA ASN A 148 -5.00 2.06 9.23
C ASN A 148 -5.96 0.86 9.12
N ALA A 149 -5.59 -0.14 8.33
CA ALA A 149 -6.43 -1.31 8.09
C ALA A 149 -6.66 -2.18 9.33
N GLN A 150 -5.71 -2.24 10.27
CA GLN A 150 -5.90 -2.97 11.54
C GLN A 150 -7.05 -2.38 12.36
N MET A 151 -7.20 -1.05 12.34
CA MET A 151 -8.30 -0.40 13.06
C MET A 151 -9.67 -0.79 12.49
N PHE A 152 -9.79 -0.87 11.15
CA PHE A 152 -11.02 -1.37 10.53
C PHE A 152 -11.21 -2.87 10.81
N ALA A 153 -10.16 -3.67 10.70
CA ALA A 153 -10.21 -5.11 10.96
C ALA A 153 -10.60 -5.43 12.42
N ALA A 154 -10.16 -4.62 13.39
CA ALA A 154 -10.55 -4.74 14.80
C ALA A 154 -12.08 -4.65 15.00
N HIS A 155 -12.79 -3.96 14.10
CA HIS A 155 -14.25 -3.90 14.08
C HIS A 155 -14.91 -5.04 13.27
N GLN A 156 -14.21 -6.17 13.09
CA GLN A 156 -14.70 -7.39 12.44
C GLN A 156 -14.98 -7.24 10.93
N TYR A 157 -14.23 -6.37 10.26
CA TYR A 157 -14.18 -6.30 8.80
C TYR A 157 -13.03 -7.16 8.27
N VAL A 158 -13.25 -7.79 7.11
CA VAL A 158 -12.16 -8.23 6.24
C VAL A 158 -11.83 -7.06 5.33
N VAL A 159 -10.63 -6.51 5.47
CA VAL A 159 -10.22 -5.27 4.81
C VAL A 159 -9.35 -5.61 3.61
N MET A 160 -9.70 -5.08 2.44
CA MET A 160 -8.93 -5.23 1.20
C MET A 160 -8.47 -3.86 0.72
N MET A 161 -7.16 -3.74 0.53
CA MET A 161 -6.45 -2.53 0.12
C MET A 161 -5.84 -2.79 -1.26
N THR A 162 -6.44 -2.27 -2.32
CA THR A 162 -6.05 -2.60 -3.71
C THR A 162 -5.17 -1.52 -4.32
N ASN A 163 -4.06 -1.95 -4.93
CA ASN A 163 -3.14 -1.10 -5.67
C ASN A 163 -3.48 -1.14 -7.16
N PHE A 164 -4.48 -0.34 -7.54
CA PHE A 164 -5.04 -0.23 -8.89
C PHE A 164 -4.09 0.48 -9.88
N HIS A 165 -4.35 0.43 -11.20
CA HIS A 165 -3.57 1.14 -12.23
C HIS A 165 -3.36 2.61 -11.84
N GLY A 166 -2.12 3.08 -11.90
CA GLY A 166 -1.69 4.33 -11.27
C GLY A 166 -0.80 4.09 -10.06
N SER A 167 -0.91 2.94 -9.41
CA SER A 167 -0.16 2.68 -8.18
C SER A 167 1.33 2.52 -8.40
N THR A 168 2.13 3.04 -7.47
CA THR A 168 3.59 2.90 -7.50
C THR A 168 4.04 1.50 -7.08
N GLY A 169 5.25 1.09 -7.50
CA GLY A 169 5.82 -0.23 -7.15
C GLY A 169 5.54 -1.36 -8.14
N TYR A 170 4.83 -1.09 -9.24
CA TYR A 170 4.46 -2.06 -10.28
C TYR A 170 5.04 -1.73 -11.67
N GLY A 171 5.98 -0.79 -11.72
CA GLY A 171 6.62 -0.31 -12.94
C GLY A 171 5.97 0.95 -13.50
N GLN A 172 6.77 1.75 -14.22
CA GLN A 172 6.36 3.08 -14.69
C GLN A 172 5.14 3.05 -15.61
N LYS A 173 5.04 2.03 -16.47
CA LYS A 173 3.88 1.87 -17.36
C LYS A 173 2.57 1.74 -16.58
N PHE A 174 2.56 0.94 -15.51
CA PHE A 174 1.36 0.75 -14.67
C PHE A 174 0.96 2.06 -13.96
N VAL A 175 1.94 2.87 -13.57
CA VAL A 175 1.72 4.20 -12.98
C VAL A 175 1.11 5.17 -13.99
N GLU A 176 1.58 5.17 -15.24
CA GLU A 176 1.11 6.09 -16.29
C GLU A 176 -0.27 5.74 -16.85
N GLU A 177 -0.70 4.48 -16.70
CA GLU A 177 -1.97 3.97 -17.25
C GLU A 177 -3.23 4.57 -16.59
N ILE A 178 -3.09 5.39 -15.54
CA ILE A 178 -4.21 6.14 -14.93
C ILE A 178 -4.46 7.51 -15.59
N SER A 179 -3.45 8.10 -16.25
CA SER A 179 -3.56 9.45 -16.78
C SER A 179 -4.61 9.53 -17.89
N GLY A 180 -5.58 10.44 -17.73
CA GLY A 180 -6.75 10.59 -18.58
C GLY A 180 -7.82 9.50 -18.41
N ASP A 181 -7.71 8.64 -17.40
CA ASP A 181 -8.61 7.48 -17.19
C ASP A 181 -8.91 7.20 -15.70
N TRP A 182 -9.04 8.24 -14.87
CA TRP A 182 -9.32 8.10 -13.43
C TRP A 182 -10.49 7.16 -13.10
N GLY A 183 -11.56 7.20 -13.91
CA GLY A 183 -12.77 6.39 -13.73
C GLY A 183 -12.77 5.04 -14.49
N GLY A 184 -11.73 4.72 -15.25
CA GLY A 184 -11.68 3.55 -16.14
C GLY A 184 -10.92 2.37 -15.56
N ALA A 185 -9.65 2.21 -15.92
CA ALA A 185 -8.81 1.11 -15.43
C ALA A 185 -8.81 0.98 -13.89
N PRO A 186 -8.66 2.06 -13.11
CA PRO A 186 -8.68 1.99 -11.64
C PRO A 186 -9.98 1.40 -11.09
N TYR A 187 -11.12 1.85 -11.61
CA TYR A 187 -12.43 1.35 -11.21
C TYR A 187 -12.58 -0.14 -11.52
N LYS A 188 -12.15 -0.58 -12.72
CA LYS A 188 -12.22 -2.00 -13.12
C LYS A 188 -11.36 -2.88 -12.22
N ASP A 189 -10.17 -2.42 -11.84
CA ASP A 189 -9.30 -3.14 -10.90
C ASP A 189 -9.95 -3.31 -9.53
N LEU A 190 -10.53 -2.23 -9.01
CA LEU A 190 -11.23 -2.24 -7.72
C LEU A 190 -12.46 -3.17 -7.76
N MET A 191 -13.20 -3.21 -8.87
CA MET A 191 -14.32 -4.13 -9.01
C MET A 191 -13.86 -5.59 -9.12
N ALA A 192 -12.76 -5.88 -9.82
CA ALA A 192 -12.16 -7.22 -9.89
C ALA A 192 -11.64 -7.70 -8.52
N ALA A 193 -10.98 -6.81 -7.77
CA ALA A 193 -10.61 -7.03 -6.38
C ALA A 193 -11.84 -7.31 -5.49
N THR A 194 -12.92 -6.54 -5.68
CA THR A 194 -14.19 -6.74 -4.96
C THR A 194 -14.81 -8.09 -5.29
N ASP A 195 -14.82 -8.52 -6.55
CA ASP A 195 -15.32 -9.83 -6.96
C ASP A 195 -14.55 -10.96 -6.25
N TRP A 196 -13.22 -10.83 -6.18
CA TRP A 196 -12.38 -11.77 -5.45
C TRP A 196 -12.73 -11.79 -3.95
N LEU A 197 -12.90 -10.63 -3.33
CA LEU A 197 -13.26 -10.51 -1.91
C LEU A 197 -14.62 -11.16 -1.61
N GLU A 198 -15.63 -10.87 -2.44
CA GLU A 198 -16.98 -11.44 -2.31
C GLU A 198 -17.00 -12.97 -2.52
N SER A 199 -16.04 -13.51 -3.28
CA SER A 199 -15.92 -14.94 -3.50
C SER A 199 -15.40 -15.71 -2.28
N GLN A 200 -14.81 -15.02 -1.29
CA GLN A 200 -14.26 -15.68 -0.12
C GLN A 200 -15.37 -16.30 0.75
N PRO A 201 -15.22 -17.56 1.20
CA PRO A 201 -16.27 -18.27 1.94
C PRO A 201 -16.59 -17.63 3.29
N TYR A 202 -15.71 -16.77 3.81
CA TYR A 202 -15.88 -16.05 5.06
C TYR A 202 -16.36 -14.59 4.87
N VAL A 203 -16.57 -14.11 3.65
CA VAL A 203 -17.11 -12.76 3.39
C VAL A 203 -18.62 -12.83 3.15
N ASP A 204 -19.36 -11.90 3.76
CA ASP A 204 -20.78 -11.66 3.49
C ASP A 204 -20.93 -10.57 2.43
N LYS A 205 -21.17 -10.99 1.18
CA LYS A 205 -21.38 -10.08 0.04
C LYS A 205 -22.56 -9.12 0.21
N THR A 206 -23.47 -9.35 1.16
CA THR A 206 -24.56 -8.41 1.45
C THR A 206 -24.14 -7.29 2.40
N ARG A 207 -22.93 -7.37 2.97
CA ARG A 207 -22.35 -6.44 3.93
C ARG A 207 -21.00 -5.90 3.45
N MET A 208 -20.98 -5.38 2.22
CA MET A 208 -19.81 -4.74 1.64
C MET A 208 -19.83 -3.24 1.92
N GLY A 209 -18.68 -2.68 2.29
CA GLY A 209 -18.45 -1.24 2.36
C GLY A 209 -17.23 -0.83 1.53
N ALA A 210 -17.15 0.44 1.15
CA ALA A 210 -15.95 1.02 0.56
C ALA A 210 -15.66 2.40 1.16
N ALA A 211 -14.38 2.74 1.29
CA ALA A 211 -13.95 4.02 1.85
C ALA A 211 -12.64 4.50 1.23
N GLY A 212 -12.46 5.82 1.11
CA GLY A 212 -11.25 6.41 0.54
C GLY A 212 -11.15 7.92 0.78
N ALA A 213 -9.93 8.44 0.64
CA ALA A 213 -9.58 9.86 0.76
C ALA A 213 -8.96 10.40 -0.53
N SER A 214 -9.09 11.71 -0.79
CA SER A 214 -8.48 12.36 -1.96
C SER A 214 -8.92 11.68 -3.27
N PHE A 215 -8.02 11.19 -4.13
CA PHE A 215 -8.40 10.36 -5.28
C PHE A 215 -9.29 9.17 -4.87
N GLY A 216 -9.02 8.54 -3.73
CA GLY A 216 -9.87 7.49 -3.19
C GLY A 216 -11.28 7.99 -2.89
N GLY A 217 -11.43 9.24 -2.43
CA GLY A 217 -12.73 9.89 -2.26
C GLY A 217 -13.46 10.13 -3.59
N PHE A 218 -12.75 10.63 -4.61
CA PHE A 218 -13.26 10.69 -5.99
C PHE A 218 -13.78 9.33 -6.45
N MET A 219 -13.00 8.26 -6.21
CA MET A 219 -13.37 6.91 -6.61
C MET A 219 -14.55 6.37 -5.81
N ILE A 220 -14.72 6.74 -4.54
CA ILE A 220 -15.94 6.41 -3.78
C ILE A 220 -17.17 7.08 -4.40
N ASP A 221 -17.07 8.35 -4.78
CA ASP A 221 -18.17 9.06 -5.44
C ASP A 221 -18.47 8.48 -6.84
N TRP A 222 -17.43 8.03 -7.55
CA TRP A 222 -17.56 7.28 -8.80
C TRP A 222 -18.28 5.95 -8.59
N ILE A 223 -17.84 5.13 -7.62
CA ILE A 223 -18.47 3.86 -7.23
C ILE A 223 -19.95 4.05 -6.91
N ALA A 224 -20.30 5.13 -6.19
CA ALA A 224 -21.68 5.44 -5.79
C ALA A 224 -22.65 5.58 -6.98
N THR A 225 -22.15 5.88 -8.17
CA THR A 225 -22.97 6.07 -9.38
C THR A 225 -22.90 4.91 -10.37
N HIS A 226 -22.00 3.94 -10.15
CA HIS A 226 -21.73 2.85 -11.11
C HIS A 226 -22.10 1.45 -10.60
N THR A 227 -22.36 1.28 -9.30
CA THR A 227 -22.75 -0.02 -8.73
C THR A 227 -23.56 0.11 -7.44
N ASP A 228 -24.33 -0.92 -7.09
CA ASP A 228 -25.16 -1.04 -5.87
C ASP A 228 -24.64 -2.11 -4.88
N ARG A 229 -23.45 -2.65 -5.14
CA ARG A 229 -22.79 -3.70 -4.35
C ARG A 229 -22.52 -3.27 -2.90
N PHE A 230 -22.03 -2.05 -2.72
CA PHE A 230 -21.66 -1.52 -1.40
C PHE A 230 -22.89 -0.96 -0.67
N LYS A 231 -23.00 -1.28 0.62
CA LYS A 231 -24.09 -0.83 1.52
C LYS A 231 -23.72 0.40 2.33
N ALA A 232 -22.43 0.72 2.39
CA ALA A 232 -21.92 1.94 2.99
C ALA A 232 -20.72 2.43 2.18
N LEU A 233 -20.70 3.75 1.92
CA LEU A 233 -19.64 4.44 1.20
C LEU A 233 -19.16 5.60 2.06
N VAL A 234 -17.85 5.74 2.22
CA VAL A 234 -17.22 6.85 2.95
C VAL A 234 -16.27 7.58 2.01
N SER A 235 -16.76 8.67 1.41
CA SER A 235 -15.94 9.64 0.69
C SER A 235 -15.40 10.66 1.69
N HIS A 236 -14.08 10.75 1.77
CA HIS A 236 -13.37 11.75 2.58
C HIS A 236 -12.57 12.62 1.61
N ASP A 237 -12.60 13.94 1.79
CA ASP A 237 -11.81 14.93 1.03
C ASP A 237 -11.64 14.65 -0.49
N GLY A 238 -12.68 14.09 -1.11
CA GLY A 238 -12.65 13.62 -2.50
C GLY A 238 -12.94 14.72 -3.51
N VAL A 239 -12.31 14.62 -4.68
CA VAL A 239 -12.64 15.48 -5.82
C VAL A 239 -13.98 15.00 -6.40
N PHE A 240 -15.02 15.85 -6.36
CA PHE A 240 -16.34 15.52 -6.92
C PHE A 240 -16.75 16.43 -8.10
N ASP A 241 -16.10 17.58 -8.29
CA ASP A 241 -16.26 18.45 -9.47
C ASP A 241 -14.90 18.98 -9.94
N GLN A 242 -14.44 18.48 -11.08
CA GLN A 242 -13.15 18.83 -11.67
C GLN A 242 -13.06 20.29 -12.12
N ARG A 243 -14.19 20.92 -12.46
CA ARG A 243 -14.21 22.35 -12.82
C ARG A 243 -13.94 23.21 -11.59
N SER A 244 -14.50 22.80 -10.45
CA SER A 244 -14.21 23.47 -9.17
C SER A 244 -12.76 23.23 -8.78
N MET A 245 -12.25 22.00 -8.93
CA MET A 245 -10.85 21.68 -8.64
C MET A 245 -9.90 22.59 -9.44
N TYR A 246 -10.11 22.72 -10.76
CA TYR A 246 -9.30 23.57 -11.63
C TYR A 246 -9.21 25.03 -11.15
N GLY A 247 -10.30 25.56 -10.60
CA GLY A 247 -10.34 26.96 -10.13
C GLY A 247 -9.75 27.21 -8.75
N GLU A 248 -9.66 26.18 -7.90
CA GLU A 248 -9.34 26.31 -6.47
C GLU A 248 -8.02 25.64 -6.07
N THR A 249 -7.50 24.71 -6.89
CA THR A 249 -6.26 24.00 -6.58
C THR A 249 -5.01 24.77 -7.02
N GLU A 250 -3.92 24.60 -6.29
CA GLU A 250 -2.57 24.96 -6.76
C GLU A 250 -1.94 23.83 -7.60
N GLU A 251 -2.43 22.60 -7.44
CA GLU A 251 -1.95 21.39 -8.12
C GLU A 251 -2.61 21.23 -9.51
N LEU A 252 -2.37 22.18 -10.42
CA LEU A 252 -2.95 22.19 -11.77
C LEU A 252 -2.57 20.97 -12.63
N TRP A 253 -1.53 20.23 -12.24
CA TRP A 253 -1.14 18.97 -12.88
C TRP A 253 -2.32 18.00 -12.99
N PHE A 254 -3.11 17.83 -11.93
CA PHE A 254 -4.21 16.88 -11.91
C PHE A 254 -5.28 17.20 -12.97
N PRO A 255 -5.91 18.39 -12.98
CA PRO A 255 -6.96 18.68 -13.94
C PRO A 255 -6.44 19.02 -15.36
N GLU A 256 -5.14 19.31 -15.55
CA GLU A 256 -4.58 19.58 -16.89
C GLU A 256 -4.00 18.34 -17.58
N TRP A 257 -3.46 17.38 -16.81
CA TRP A 257 -2.71 16.25 -17.35
C TRP A 257 -3.19 14.89 -16.89
N GLU A 258 -3.71 14.77 -15.67
CA GLU A 258 -4.01 13.46 -15.08
C GLU A 258 -5.47 13.04 -15.22
N PHE A 259 -6.43 13.97 -15.17
CA PHE A 259 -7.87 13.69 -15.31
C PHE A 259 -8.35 13.61 -16.76
#